data_AF-A0A8T4WDQ9-F1
#
_entry.id   AF-A0A8T4WDQ9-F1
#
_cell.length_a   1.000
_cell.length_b   1.000
_cell.length_c   1.000
_cell.angle_alpha   90.00
_cell.angle_beta   90.00
_cell.angle_gamma   90.00
#
_symmetry.space_group_name_H-M   'P 1'
#
loop_
_entity.id
_entity.type
_entity.pdbx_description
1 polymer ?
#
loop_
_entity_poly.entity_id
_entity_poly.type
_entity_poly.pdbx_seq_one_letter_code
_entity_poly.pdbx_strand_id
1 'polypeptide(L)' 'KDGIPMVDYSSQEANKKEGKHAETIDKNDFRDFIELSRPHDFDLMLEIKDKEKSALKAVDILSKDERFH' A
#
# COMPACT_ATOMS: atom_id res chain seq x y z
N LYS A 1 11.38 -17.62 16.42
CA LYS A 1 11.38 -17.38 14.96
C LYS A 1 10.38 -16.26 14.78
N ASP A 2 10.84 -15.10 14.33
CA ASP A 2 9.97 -13.93 14.22
C ASP A 2 9.02 -14.11 13.02
N GLY A 3 7.80 -13.61 13.14
CA GLY A 3 6.78 -13.70 12.10
C GLY A 3 7.06 -12.75 10.94
N ILE A 4 6.20 -12.82 9.92
CA ILE A 4 6.18 -11.81 8.85
C ILE A 4 5.80 -10.46 9.48
N PRO A 5 6.58 -9.38 9.26
CA PRO A 5 6.25 -8.07 9.79
C PRO A 5 4.98 -7.54 9.11
N MET A 6 4.19 -6.77 9.86
CA MET A 6 3.04 -6.04 9.31
C MET A 6 3.42 -4.58 9.12
N VAL A 7 3.11 -4.03 7.95
CA VAL A 7 3.41 -2.66 7.55
C VAL A 7 2.11 -1.94 7.22
N ASP A 8 1.94 -0.74 7.76
CA ASP A 8 0.82 0.15 7.42
C ASP A 8 1.23 1.07 6.27
N TYR A 9 0.49 1.02 5.16
CA TYR A 9 0.66 1.93 4.03
C TYR A 9 -0.46 2.95 4.00
N SER A 10 -0.08 4.23 3.88
CA SER A 10 -0.99 5.34 3.61
C SER A 10 -0.34 6.37 2.70
N SER A 11 -1.17 7.13 1.99
CA SER A 11 -0.72 8.28 1.19
C SER A 11 -1.35 9.55 1.73
N GLN A 12 -0.64 10.67 1.60
CA GLN A 12 -1.17 11.99 1.92
C GLN A 12 -2.20 12.43 0.88
N GLU A 13 -3.32 13.01 1.32
CA GLU A 13 -4.27 13.61 0.38
C GLU A 13 -3.71 14.91 -0.21
N ALA A 14 -3.71 14.97 -1.55
CA ALA A 14 -3.24 16.12 -2.30
C ALA A 14 -3.98 17.41 -1.87
N ASN A 15 -3.23 18.47 -1.59
CA ASN A 15 -3.73 19.79 -1.21
C ASN A 15 -4.53 19.84 0.11
N LYS A 16 -4.35 18.86 1.01
CA LYS A 16 -4.91 18.89 2.37
C LYS A 16 -3.80 19.06 3.41
N LYS A 17 -4.19 19.35 4.65
CA LYS A 17 -3.27 19.38 5.78
C LYS A 17 -2.55 18.02 5.90
N GLU A 18 -1.28 18.09 6.24
CA GLU A 18 -0.45 16.91 6.53
C GLU A 18 -1.14 16.00 7.56
N GLY A 19 -1.08 14.69 7.33
CA GLY A 19 -1.71 13.66 8.14
C GLY A 19 -3.14 13.30 7.72
N LYS A 20 -3.71 13.93 6.67
CA LYS A 20 -4.98 13.47 6.10
C LYS A 20 -4.70 12.33 5.12
N HIS A 21 -5.10 11.10 5.49
CA HIS A 21 -5.06 9.95 4.59
C HIS A 21 -5.84 10.23 3.31
N ALA A 22 -5.27 9.81 2.18
CA ALA A 22 -5.87 9.93 0.87
C ALA A 22 -7.26 9.27 0.82
N GLU A 23 -8.16 9.87 0.02
CA GLU A 23 -9.47 9.29 -0.24
C GLU A 23 -9.37 7.96 -1.00
N THR A 24 -8.34 7.82 -1.83
CA THR A 24 -8.06 6.62 -2.64
C THR A 24 -6.55 6.43 -2.80
N ILE A 25 -6.13 5.18 -3.02
CA ILE A 25 -4.73 4.83 -3.25
C ILE A 25 -4.17 5.53 -4.48
N ASP A 26 -2.99 6.14 -4.30
CA ASP A 26 -2.19 6.62 -5.41
C ASP A 26 -1.41 5.45 -6.00
N LYS A 27 -1.72 5.11 -7.24
CA LYS A 27 -1.14 3.94 -7.90
C LYS A 27 0.36 4.08 -8.19
N ASN A 28 0.87 5.29 -8.34
CA ASN A 28 2.29 5.51 -8.64
C ASN A 28 3.10 5.43 -7.35
N ASP A 29 2.66 6.17 -6.33
CA ASP A 29 3.25 6.10 -4.98
C ASP A 29 3.25 4.67 -4.44
N PHE A 30 2.15 3.94 -4.61
CA PHE A 30 2.07 2.55 -4.16
C PHE A 30 3.04 1.63 -4.92
N ARG A 31 3.20 1.81 -6.23
CA ARG A 31 4.17 1.02 -7.01
C ARG A 31 5.60 1.28 -6.55
N ASP A 32 5.93 2.56 -6.35
CA ASP A 32 7.25 2.96 -5.89
C ASP A 32 7.54 2.37 -4.49
N PHE A 33 6.55 2.39 -3.60
CA PHE A 33 6.64 1.72 -2.30
C PHE A 33 6.90 0.21 -2.42
N ILE A 34 6.15 -0.50 -3.26
CA ILE A 34 6.32 -1.95 -3.45
C ILE A 34 7.70 -2.27 -4.03
N GLU A 35 8.19 -1.51 -5.01
CA GLU A 35 9.52 -1.70 -5.58
C GLU A 35 10.64 -1.42 -4.58
N LEU A 36 10.55 -0.33 -3.82
CA LEU A 36 11.53 0.04 -2.78
C LEU A 36 11.56 -0.96 -1.63
N SER A 37 10.46 -1.67 -1.38
CA SER A 37 10.38 -2.68 -0.33
C SER A 37 11.06 -4.01 -0.70
N ARG A 38 11.49 -4.20 -1.95
CA ARG A 38 12.18 -5.43 -2.37
C ARG A 38 13.54 -5.56 -1.67
N PRO A 39 13.95 -6.78 -1.27
CA PRO A 39 13.28 -8.07 -1.48
C PRO A 39 12.46 -8.54 -0.25
N HIS A 40 11.98 -7.62 0.60
CA HIS A 40 11.39 -7.99 1.89
C HIS A 40 9.95 -8.50 1.77
N ASP A 41 9.62 -9.52 2.55
CA ASP A 41 8.25 -10.04 2.73
C ASP A 41 7.59 -9.39 3.95
N PHE A 42 6.34 -8.96 3.81
CA PHE A 42 5.54 -8.32 4.86
C PHE A 42 4.05 -8.45 4.56
N ASP A 43 3.24 -8.44 5.62
CA ASP A 43 1.79 -8.23 5.51
C ASP A 43 1.52 -6.72 5.39
N LEU A 44 0.61 -6.34 4.51
CA LEU A 44 0.34 -4.93 4.20
C LEU A 44 -1.08 -4.53 4.61
N MET A 45 -1.19 -3.59 5.53
CA MET A 45 -2.45 -2.94 5.89
C MET A 45 -2.60 -1.64 5.09
N LEU A 46 -3.75 -1.45 4.45
CA LEU A 46 -4.04 -0.21 3.72
C LEU A 46 -4.86 0.76 4.59
N GLU A 47 -4.22 1.83 5.04
CA GLU A 47 -4.87 2.92 5.80
C GLU A 47 -5.39 4.01 4.86
N ILE A 48 -6.42 3.67 4.08
CA ILE A 48 -7.03 4.55 3.07
C ILE A 48 -8.55 4.58 3.21
N LYS A 49 -9.17 5.75 2.94
CA LYS A 49 -10.60 6.00 3.27
C LYS A 49 -11.59 5.15 2.49
N ASP A 50 -11.35 4.89 1.20
CA ASP A 50 -12.24 4.11 0.34
C ASP A 50 -12.06 2.58 0.45
N LYS A 51 -11.27 2.12 1.44
CA LYS A 51 -11.17 0.72 1.89
C LYS A 51 -11.06 -0.30 0.76
N GLU A 52 -12.13 -1.05 0.48
CA GLU A 52 -12.12 -2.15 -0.49
C GLU A 52 -11.81 -1.69 -1.92
N LYS A 53 -12.13 -0.44 -2.28
CA LYS A 53 -11.83 0.10 -3.62
C LYS A 53 -10.33 0.28 -3.82
N SER A 54 -9.62 0.71 -2.79
CA SER A 54 -8.15 0.76 -2.81
C SER A 54 -7.54 -0.62 -2.73
N ALA A 55 -8.12 -1.54 -1.96
CA ALA A 55 -7.66 -2.93 -1.92
C ALA A 55 -7.70 -3.59 -3.30
N LEU A 56 -8.79 -3.43 -4.06
CA LEU A 56 -8.88 -3.96 -5.43
C LEU A 56 -7.83 -3.38 -6.37
N LYS A 57 -7.53 -2.08 -6.25
CA LYS A 57 -6.45 -1.43 -7.01
C LYS A 57 -5.07 -1.93 -6.60
N ALA A 58 -4.86 -2.17 -5.31
CA ALA A 58 -3.61 -2.73 -4.80
C ALA A 58 -3.41 -4.15 -5.33
N VAL A 59 -4.43 -5.00 -5.32
CA VAL A 59 -4.38 -6.36 -5.89
C VAL A 59 -4.03 -6.34 -7.38
N ASP A 60 -4.64 -5.44 -8.17
CA ASP A 60 -4.30 -5.27 -9.59
C ASP A 60 -2.80 -4.95 -9.79
N ILE A 61 -2.24 -4.09 -8.94
CA ILE A 61 -0.81 -3.73 -8.96
C ILE A 61 0.07 -4.91 -8.51
N LEU A 62 -0.30 -5.57 -7.41
CA LEU A 62 0.46 -6.66 -6.79
C LEU A 62 0.39 -7.97 -7.56
N SER A 63 -0.55 -8.13 -8.50
CA SER A 63 -0.70 -9.33 -9.32
C SER A 63 0.57 -9.74 -10.09
N LYS A 64 1.54 -8.83 -10.24
CA LYS A 64 2.84 -9.06 -10.89
C LYS A 64 4.01 -9.15 -9.92
N ASP A 65 3.79 -8.92 -8.62
CA ASP A 65 4.82 -9.06 -7.60
C ASP A 65 4.88 -10.52 -7.13
N GLU A 66 6.07 -11.12 -7.22
CA GLU A 66 6.31 -12.51 -6.83
C GLU A 66 6.06 -12.79 -5.33
N ARG A 67 6.04 -11.76 -4.49
CA ARG A 67 5.74 -11.84 -3.06
C ARG A 67 4.24 -11.85 -2.78
N PHE A 68 3.37 -11.62 -3.77
CA PHE A 68 1.93 -11.63 -3.59
C PHE A 68 1.38 -13.07 -3.67
N HIS A 69 0.93 -13.62 -2.53
CA HIS A 69 0.47 -15.00 -2.39
C HIS A 69 -0.70 -15.15 -1.43
#